data_AF-A0AAU4EID8-F1
#
_entry.id   AF-A0AAU4EID8-F1
#
_cell.length_a   1.000
_cell.length_b   1.000
_cell.length_c   1.000
_cell.angle_alpha   90.00
_cell.angle_beta   90.00
_cell.angle_gamma   90.00
#
_symmetry.space_group_name_H-M   'P 1'
#
loop_
_entity.id
_entity.type
_entity.pdbx_description
1 polymer ?
#
loop_
_entity_poly.entity_id
_entity_poly.type
_entity_poly.pdbx_seq_one_letter_code
_entity_poly.pdbx_strand_id
1 'polypeptide(L)'
;MTEVVRDARQYLAVVRSRSRDAAYLETIEAVLVQRPELVLYGVLFGPPRHQVLKGHLLRLVNLRDPHDRGLGPKTLHIGIVEDDPETPERFFCASESSAVVPIPSLTSSEAFDSGCCSKRP
;
A
#
# COMPACT_ATOMS: atom_id res chain seq x y z
N MET A 1 -0.08 10.68 -1.93
CA MET A 1 0.05 9.21 -2.01
C MET A 1 -0.36 8.68 -3.38
N THR A 2 -1.53 9.06 -3.91
CA THR A 2 -2.03 8.62 -5.23
C THR A 2 -1.05 8.87 -6.39
N GLU A 3 -0.31 9.98 -6.40
CA GLU A 3 0.73 10.25 -7.41
C GLU A 3 1.86 9.21 -7.38
N VAL A 4 2.39 8.86 -6.20
CA VAL A 4 3.42 7.81 -6.04
C VAL A 4 2.93 6.47 -6.59
N VAL A 5 1.66 6.12 -6.35
CA VAL A 5 1.05 4.92 -6.93
C VAL A 5 0.99 5.00 -8.46
N ARG A 6 0.53 6.13 -9.00
CA ARG A 6 0.40 6.32 -10.46
C ARG A 6 1.74 6.25 -11.17
N ASP A 7 2.80 6.71 -10.52
CA ASP A 7 4.14 6.77 -11.11
C ASP A 7 4.96 5.49 -10.94
N ALA A 8 4.58 4.61 -10.02
CA ALA A 8 5.28 3.35 -9.76
C ALA A 8 5.36 2.46 -11.02
N ARG A 9 6.58 2.07 -11.40
CA ARG A 9 6.87 1.24 -12.58
C ARG A 9 7.37 -0.14 -12.21
N GLN A 10 8.21 -0.25 -11.19
CA GLN A 10 8.88 -1.51 -10.84
C GLN A 10 8.39 -2.04 -9.50
N TYR A 11 8.29 -1.16 -8.50
CA TYR A 11 7.92 -1.54 -7.14
C TYR A 11 6.90 -0.56 -6.57
N LEU A 12 5.98 -1.09 -5.79
CA LEU A 12 5.06 -0.32 -4.96
C LEU A 12 4.99 -0.96 -3.57
N ALA A 13 5.42 -0.24 -2.54
CA ALA A 13 5.36 -0.66 -1.16
C ALA A 13 4.36 0.20 -0.39
N VAL A 14 3.43 -0.44 0.33
CA VAL A 14 2.32 0.24 1.00
C VAL A 14 1.99 -0.37 2.36
N VAL A 15 1.86 0.48 3.38
CA VAL A 15 1.33 0.13 4.71
C VAL A 15 -0.11 0.65 4.80
N ARG A 16 -1.09 -0.23 5.11
CA ARG A 16 -2.50 0.07 4.82
C ARG A 16 -3.59 -0.69 5.57
N SER A 17 -3.35 -1.23 6.76
CA SER A 17 -4.36 -1.96 7.56
C SER A 17 -5.58 -1.13 7.93
N ARG A 18 -5.44 0.21 7.97
CA ARG A 18 -6.49 1.17 8.31
C ARG A 18 -7.01 2.00 7.13
N SER A 19 -6.63 1.70 5.89
CA SER A 19 -7.07 2.52 4.74
C SER A 19 -8.58 2.45 4.51
N ARG A 20 -9.20 3.61 4.29
CA ARG A 20 -10.63 3.80 3.95
C ARG A 20 -10.86 4.63 2.69
N ASP A 21 -9.79 5.09 2.06
CA ASP A 21 -9.84 5.95 0.88
C ASP A 21 -10.05 5.10 -0.38
N ALA A 22 -11.29 5.04 -0.87
CA ALA A 22 -11.65 4.27 -2.05
C ALA A 22 -10.85 4.69 -3.29
N ALA A 23 -10.64 5.99 -3.52
CA ALA A 23 -9.93 6.48 -4.69
C ALA A 23 -8.46 6.06 -4.70
N TYR A 24 -7.82 6.04 -3.52
CA TYR A 24 -6.47 5.52 -3.36
C TYR A 24 -6.41 4.00 -3.63
N LEU A 25 -7.36 3.23 -3.07
CA LEU A 25 -7.44 1.78 -3.27
C LEU A 25 -7.66 1.42 -4.75
N GLU A 26 -8.59 2.09 -5.42
CA GLU A 26 -8.90 1.93 -6.85
C GLU A 26 -7.71 2.31 -7.74
N THR A 27 -6.96 3.36 -7.38
CA THR A 27 -5.76 3.74 -8.14
C THR A 27 -4.72 2.63 -8.14
N ILE A 28 -4.55 1.93 -7.00
CA ILE A 28 -3.62 0.79 -6.91
C ILE A 28 -4.09 -0.35 -7.81
N GLU A 29 -5.38 -0.69 -7.78
CA GLU A 29 -5.96 -1.72 -8.64
C GLU A 29 -5.74 -1.39 -10.13
N ALA A 30 -6.04 -0.15 -10.53
CA ALA A 30 -5.90 0.30 -11.91
C ALA A 30 -4.44 0.24 -12.40
N VAL A 31 -3.49 0.65 -11.57
CA VAL A 31 -2.06 0.60 -11.92
C VAL A 31 -1.57 -0.83 -12.06
N LEU A 32 -2.02 -1.75 -11.20
CA LEU A 32 -1.65 -3.17 -11.31
C LEU A 32 -2.23 -3.85 -12.55
N VAL A 33 -3.42 -3.45 -12.99
CA VAL A 33 -3.98 -3.91 -14.27
C VAL A 33 -3.14 -3.39 -15.45
N GLN A 34 -2.80 -2.11 -15.42
CA GLN A 34 -2.04 -1.47 -16.50
C GLN A 34 -0.58 -1.96 -16.58
N ARG A 35 -0.03 -2.46 -15.47
CA ARG A 35 1.39 -2.84 -15.37
C ARG A 35 1.53 -4.26 -14.81
N PRO A 36 1.38 -5.29 -15.67
CA PRO A 36 1.48 -6.69 -15.27
C PRO A 36 2.77 -7.06 -14.52
N GLU A 37 3.88 -6.36 -14.73
CA GLU A 37 5.15 -6.66 -14.04
C GLU A 37 5.40 -5.86 -12.76
N LEU A 38 4.54 -4.89 -12.42
CA LEU A 38 4.70 -4.09 -11.20
C LEU A 38 4.54 -4.99 -9.96
N VAL A 39 5.54 -4.96 -9.08
CA VAL A 39 5.54 -5.73 -7.84
C VAL A 39 4.92 -4.91 -6.71
N LEU A 40 3.83 -5.41 -6.12
CA LEU A 40 3.18 -4.84 -4.93
C LEU A 40 3.65 -5.54 -3.65
N TYR A 41 4.15 -4.75 -2.70
CA TYR A 41 4.37 -5.13 -1.31
C TYR A 41 3.34 -4.44 -0.40
N GLY A 42 2.36 -5.18 0.09
CA GLY A 42 1.37 -4.72 1.05
C GLY A 42 1.66 -5.22 2.46
N VAL A 43 1.82 -4.31 3.42
CA VAL A 43 1.98 -4.65 4.84
C VAL A 43 0.74 -4.20 5.60
N LEU A 44 0.17 -5.10 6.39
CA LEU A 44 -0.98 -4.87 7.26
C LEU A 44 -0.54 -5.04 8.71
N PHE A 45 -0.83 -4.08 9.57
CA PHE A 45 -0.71 -4.18 11.02
C PHE A 45 -2.03 -4.73 11.57
N GLY A 46 -2.01 -6.01 11.93
CA GLY A 46 -3.21 -6.75 12.30
C GLY A 46 -4.19 -6.99 11.14
N PRO A 47 -5.39 -7.51 11.46
CA PRO A 47 -6.41 -7.81 10.46
C PRO A 47 -6.98 -6.53 9.81
N PRO A 48 -7.38 -6.57 8.53
CA PRO A 48 -7.96 -5.42 7.85
C PRO A 48 -9.24 -4.94 8.54
N ARG A 49 -9.24 -3.68 8.99
CA ARG A 49 -10.28 -3.14 9.87
C ARG A 49 -11.55 -2.67 9.14
N HIS A 50 -11.45 -2.36 7.85
CA HIS A 50 -12.56 -1.81 7.05
C HIS A 50 -13.00 -2.76 5.94
N GLN A 51 -14.32 -2.83 5.68
CA GLN A 51 -14.90 -3.65 4.61
C GLN A 51 -14.37 -3.26 3.23
N VAL A 52 -14.17 -1.96 2.99
CA VAL A 52 -13.59 -1.46 1.72
C VAL A 52 -12.19 -2.02 1.49
N LEU A 53 -11.37 -2.12 2.54
CA LEU A 53 -10.03 -2.70 2.47
C LEU A 53 -10.10 -4.21 2.25
N LYS A 54 -11.01 -4.92 2.92
CA LYS A 54 -11.23 -6.36 2.68
C LYS A 54 -11.59 -6.63 1.22
N GLY A 55 -12.55 -5.87 0.67
CA GLY A 55 -12.95 -5.96 -0.73
C GLY A 55 -11.78 -5.67 -1.67
N HIS A 56 -10.97 -4.66 -1.37
CA HIS A 56 -9.76 -4.35 -2.13
C HIS A 56 -8.75 -5.50 -2.11
N LEU A 57 -8.46 -6.10 -0.94
CA LEU A 57 -7.53 -7.22 -0.83
C LEU A 57 -7.99 -8.44 -1.64
N LEU A 58 -9.29 -8.75 -1.61
CA LEU A 58 -9.86 -9.81 -2.46
C LEU A 58 -9.69 -9.50 -3.95
N ARG A 59 -9.93 -8.25 -4.37
CA ARG A 59 -9.69 -7.84 -5.76
C ARG A 59 -8.22 -7.95 -6.15
N LEU A 60 -7.28 -7.61 -5.26
CA LEU A 60 -5.84 -7.78 -5.53
C LEU A 60 -5.48 -9.24 -5.79
N VAL A 61 -5.98 -10.16 -4.96
CA VAL A 61 -5.74 -11.60 -5.12
C VAL A 61 -6.36 -12.13 -6.42
N ASN A 62 -7.54 -11.61 -6.81
CA ASN A 62 -8.16 -11.98 -8.10
C ASN A 62 -7.41 -11.39 -9.30
N LEU A 63 -6.85 -10.18 -9.16
CA LEU A 63 -6.04 -9.54 -10.20
C LEU A 63 -4.69 -10.22 -10.39
N ARG A 64 -4.11 -10.71 -9.29
CA ARG A 64 -2.77 -11.31 -9.22
C ARG A 64 -2.87 -12.59 -8.43
N ASP A 65 -2.95 -13.72 -9.12
CA ASP A 65 -2.91 -15.02 -8.47
C ASP A 65 -1.57 -15.14 -7.70
N PRO A 66 -1.60 -15.27 -6.36
CA PRO A 66 -0.39 -15.37 -5.54
C PRO A 66 0.43 -16.65 -5.80
N HIS A 67 -0.15 -17.62 -6.51
CA HIS A 67 0.46 -18.88 -6.90
C HIS A 67 0.94 -18.89 -8.35
N ASP A 68 0.48 -17.94 -9.18
CA ASP A 68 0.89 -17.82 -10.57
C ASP A 68 2.33 -17.33 -10.67
N ARG A 69 3.11 -18.02 -11.52
CA ARG A 69 4.50 -17.70 -11.86
C ARG A 69 4.70 -17.49 -13.37
N GLY A 70 3.61 -17.35 -14.14
CA GLY A 70 3.64 -17.22 -15.60
C GLY A 70 4.43 -16.02 -16.12
N LEU A 71 4.58 -14.97 -15.31
CA LEU A 71 5.40 -13.77 -15.60
C LEU A 71 6.79 -13.80 -14.92
N GLY A 72 7.20 -14.95 -14.37
CA GLY A 72 8.44 -15.07 -13.59
C GLY A 72 8.19 -14.90 -12.08
N PRO A 73 8.82 -13.92 -11.40
CA PRO A 73 8.71 -13.76 -9.95
C PRO A 73 7.29 -13.34 -9.52
N LYS A 74 6.90 -13.67 -8.28
CA LYS A 74 5.63 -13.23 -7.69
C LYS A 74 5.55 -11.69 -7.69
N THR A 75 4.47 -11.15 -8.23
CA THR A 75 4.23 -9.69 -8.30
C THR A 75 3.30 -9.19 -7.19
N LEU A 76 2.69 -10.07 -6.41
CA LEU A 76 1.87 -9.72 -5.23
C LEU A 76 2.46 -10.33 -3.96
N HIS A 77 2.85 -9.47 -3.02
CA HIS A 77 3.32 -9.83 -1.69
C HIS A 77 2.46 -9.10 -0.67
N ILE A 78 1.69 -9.84 0.14
CA ILE A 78 0.89 -9.26 1.22
C ILE A 78 1.28 -9.97 2.51
N GLY A 79 1.71 -9.19 3.50
CA GLY A 79 2.07 -9.66 4.83
C GLY A 79 1.21 -9.00 5.91
N ILE A 80 0.91 -9.76 6.96
CA ILE A 80 0.31 -9.24 8.19
C ILE A 80 1.38 -9.31 9.27
N VAL A 81 1.63 -8.18 9.93
CA VAL A 81 2.45 -8.11 11.15
C VAL A 81 1.53 -7.97 12.34
N GLU A 82 2.01 -8.38 13.52
CA GLU A 82 1.24 -8.24 14.76
C GLU A 82 0.93 -6.77 15.05
N ASP A 83 -0.29 -6.51 15.53
CA ASP A 83 -0.74 -5.17 15.90
C ASP A 83 -0.21 -4.87 17.31
N ASP A 84 0.90 -4.16 17.38
CA ASP A 84 1.49 -3.71 18.64
C ASP A 84 0.85 -2.38 19.07
N PRO A 85 0.14 -2.32 20.22
CA PRO A 85 -0.46 -1.10 20.73
C PRO A 85 0.55 0.04 20.97
N GLU A 86 1.82 -0.30 21.24
CA GLU A 86 2.90 0.68 21.45
C GLU A 86 3.47 1.21 20.13
N THR A 87 3.22 0.50 19.02
CA THR A 87 3.70 0.85 17.68
C THR A 87 2.51 1.10 16.74
N PRO A 88 1.88 2.29 16.80
CA PRO A 88 0.76 2.60 15.93
C PRO A 88 1.18 2.53 14.47
N GLU A 89 0.32 1.95 13.62
CA GLU A 89 0.52 1.91 12.17
C GLU A 89 0.81 3.33 11.65
N ARG A 90 1.95 3.47 10.98
CA ARG A 90 2.27 4.67 10.22
C ARG A 90 2.01 4.38 8.75
N PHE A 91 1.05 5.09 8.16
CA PHE A 91 0.79 4.97 6.73
C PHE A 91 2.10 5.24 5.97
N PHE A 92 2.34 4.48 4.92
CA PHE A 92 3.55 4.63 4.12
C PHE A 92 3.21 4.20 2.69
N CYS A 93 3.70 4.95 1.72
CA CYS A 93 3.57 4.61 0.31
C CYS A 93 4.87 4.99 -0.41
N ALA A 94 5.52 4.02 -1.03
CA ALA A 94 6.74 4.25 -1.79
C ALA A 94 6.77 3.46 -3.09
N SER A 95 7.45 4.03 -4.07
CA SER A 95 7.84 3.41 -5.32
C SER A 95 9.36 3.42 -5.46
N GLU A 96 9.89 2.93 -6.58
CA GLU A 96 11.32 3.00 -6.89
C GLU A 96 11.89 4.43 -6.98
N SER A 97 11.02 5.43 -7.18
CA SER A 97 11.41 6.82 -7.46
C SER A 97 10.90 7.82 -6.42
N SER A 98 9.94 7.46 -5.57
CA SER A 98 9.33 8.40 -4.63
C SER A 98 8.81 7.70 -3.38
N ALA A 99 8.75 8.42 -2.27
CA ALA A 99 8.12 7.97 -1.04
C ALA A 99 7.31 9.09 -0.39
N VAL A 100 6.13 8.75 0.11
CA VAL A 100 5.31 9.62 0.95
C VAL A 100 5.23 9.01 2.33
N VAL A 101 5.67 9.79 3.32
CA VAL A 101 5.61 9.45 4.73
C VAL A 101 4.77 10.53 5.43
N PRO A 102 3.60 10.19 5.99
CA PRO A 102 2.87 11.07 6.87
C PRO A 102 3.67 11.24 8.16
N ILE A 103 3.74 12.48 8.61
CA ILE A 103 4.40 12.87 9.84
C ILE A 103 3.32 12.85 10.94
N PRO A 104 3.58 12.20 12.09
CA PRO A 104 2.65 12.17 13.20
C PRO A 104 2.22 13.59 13.59
N SER A 105 0.94 13.75 13.91
CA SER A 105 0.44 14.98 14.53
C SER A 105 1.17 15.24 15.84
N LEU A 106 1.35 16.52 16.18
CA LEU A 106 1.82 16.93 17.51
C LEU A 106 0.78 16.60 18.60
N THR A 107 -0.49 16.42 18.23
CA THR A 107 -1.63 16.35 19.16
C THR A 107 -2.21 14.96 19.35
N SER A 108 -1.87 13.99 18.49
CA SER A 108 -2.34 12.61 18.60
C SER A 108 -1.42 11.63 17.86
N SER A 109 -1.18 10.47 18.46
CA SER A 109 -0.45 9.36 17.84
C SER A 109 -1.23 8.68 16.70
N GLU A 110 -2.54 8.94 16.60
CA GLU A 110 -3.40 8.40 15.55
C GLU A 110 -3.75 9.42 14.45
N ALA A 111 -3.42 10.70 14.65
CA ALA A 111 -3.66 11.76 13.69
C ALA A 111 -2.38 12.10 12.89
N PHE A 112 -2.57 12.57 11.66
CA PHE A 112 -1.49 12.99 10.77
C PHE A 112 -1.84 14.37 10.20
N ASP A 113 -1.12 15.40 10.63
CA ASP A 113 -1.39 16.79 10.20
C ASP A 113 -0.49 17.21 9.02
N SER A 114 0.52 16.42 8.69
CA SER A 114 1.54 16.77 7.71
C SER A 114 2.13 15.51 7.07
N GLY A 115 2.82 15.67 5.94
CA GLY A 115 3.53 14.58 5.28
C GLY A 115 4.69 15.11 4.45
N CYS A 116 5.73 14.28 4.31
CA CYS A 116 6.87 14.57 3.43
C CYS A 116 6.76 13.69 2.18
N CYS A 117 7.00 14.29 1.02
CA CYS A 117 7.21 13.56 -0.23
C CYS A 117 8.69 13.68 -0.60
N SER A 118 9.39 12.57 -0.64
CA SER A 118 10.78 12.49 -1.10
C SER A 118 10.79 11.88 -2.49
N LYS A 119 11.46 12.52 -3.44
CA LYS A 119 11.75 11.95 -4.76
C LYS A 119 13.23 11.56 -4.81
N ARG A 120 13.56 10.45 -5.45
CA ARG A 120 14.97 10.16 -5.79
C ARG A 120 15.45 11.24 -6.78
N PRO A 121 16.68 11.76 -6.62
CA PRO A 121 17.26 12.71 -7.54
C PRO A 121 17.45 12.12 -8.94
#